data_AF-A0A7W0TY92-F1
#
_entry.id   AF-A0A7W0TY92-F1
#
_cell.length_a   1.000
_cell.length_b   1.000
_cell.length_c   1.000
_cell.angle_alpha   90.00
_cell.angle_beta   90.00
_cell.angle_gamma   90.00
#
_symmetry.space_group_name_H-M   'P 1'
#
loop_
_entity.id
_entity.type
_entity.pdbx_description
1 polymer ?
#
loop_
_entity_poly.entity_id
_entity_poly.type
_entity_poly.pdbx_seq_one_letter_code
_entity_poly.pdbx_strand_id
1 'polypeptide(L)' 'MGAEVARWLIALGAVAAWTGIIVAGMGMSELVPGWELIQRGVLVTVAGLVALVVGVLLYRGTNDADTPVR' A
#
# COMPACT_ATOMS: atom_id res chain seq x y z
N MET A 1 5.22 -0.85 -20.32
CA MET A 1 5.93 -1.20 -19.06
C MET A 1 5.43 -0.40 -17.85
N GLY A 2 5.21 0.92 -17.94
CA GLY A 2 4.76 1.75 -16.80
C GLY A 2 3.42 1.33 -16.16
N ALA A 3 2.39 1.02 -16.97
CA ALA A 3 1.09 0.59 -16.46
C ALA A 3 1.13 -0.74 -15.69
N GLU A 4 2.05 -1.64 -16.05
CA GLU A 4 2.21 -2.92 -15.39
C GLU A 4 2.92 -2.78 -14.04
N VAL A 5 3.99 -1.98 -13.99
CA VAL A 5 4.64 -1.59 -12.73
C VAL A 5 3.65 -0.89 -11.80
N ALA A 6 2.81 -0.01 -12.33
CA ALA A 6 1.76 0.67 -11.56
C ALA A 6 0.74 -0.33 -10.96
N ARG A 7 0.30 -1.33 -11.73
CA ARG A 7 -0.58 -2.40 -11.24
C ARG A 7 0.07 -3.23 -10.13
N TRP A 8 1.35 -3.58 -10.29
CA TRP A 8 2.10 -4.28 -9.25
C TRP A 8 2.24 -3.45 -7.96
N LEU A 9 2.53 -2.15 -8.09
CA LEU A 9 2.61 -1.24 -6.94
C LEU A 9 1.27 -1.12 -6.20
N ILE A 10 0.15 -1.07 -6.92
CA ILE A 10 -1.19 -1.05 -6.31
C ILE A 10 -1.45 -2.35 -5.55
N ALA A 11 -1.21 -3.50 -6.19
CA ALA A 11 -1.47 -4.80 -5.60
C ALA A 11 -0.59 -5.05 -4.36
N LEU A 12 0.72 -4.85 -4.49
CA LEU A 12 1.66 -5.05 -3.39
C LEU A 12 1.46 -4.00 -2.28
N GLY A 13 1.16 -2.76 -2.64
CA GLY A 13 0.85 -1.69 -1.69
C GLY A 13 -0.42 -2.00 -0.87
N ALA A 14 -1.48 -2.51 -1.51
CA ALA A 14 -2.70 -2.93 -0.82
C ALA A 14 -2.44 -4.08 0.16
N VAL A 15 -1.68 -5.10 -0.27
CA VAL A 15 -1.32 -6.25 0.57
C VAL A 15 -0.48 -5.80 1.76
N ALA A 16 0.55 -4.98 1.53
CA ALA A 16 1.39 -4.42 2.60
C ALA A 16 0.57 -3.56 3.58
N ALA A 17 -0.35 -2.74 3.09
CA ALA A 17 -1.21 -1.93 3.93
C ALA A 17 -2.03 -2.79 4.89
N TRP A 18 -2.68 -3.84 4.35
CA TRP A 18 -3.47 -4.79 5.12
C TRP A 18 -2.65 -5.60 6.12
N THR A 19 -1.50 -6.13 5.72
CA THR A 19 -0.65 -6.90 6.63
C THR A 19 -0.13 -6.04 7.77
N GLY A 20 0.25 -4.78 7.49
CA GLY A 20 0.63 -3.83 8.53
C GLY A 20 -0.49 -3.54 9.55
N ILE A 21 -1.74 -3.41 9.07
CA ILE A 21 -2.90 -3.17 9.95
C ILE A 21 -3.11 -4.37 10.88
N ILE A 22 -3.02 -5.58 10.34
CA ILE A 22 -3.16 -6.82 11.12
C ILE A 22 -2.06 -6.90 12.18
N VAL A 23 -0.79 -6.65 11.80
CA VAL A 23 0.35 -6.68 12.73
C VAL A 23 0.21 -5.63 13.83
N ALA A 24 -0.21 -4.40 13.48
CA ALA A 24 -0.47 -3.36 14.47
C ALA A 24 -1.62 -3.74 15.41
N GLY A 25 -2.69 -4.32 14.86
CA GLY A 25 -3.82 -4.84 15.63
C GLY A 25 -3.42 -5.93 16.62
N MET A 26 -2.55 -6.85 16.21
CA MET A 26 -1.99 -7.87 17.11
C MET A 26 -1.20 -7.25 18.24
N GLY A 27 -0.39 -6.22 17.95
CA GLY A 27 0.39 -5.50 18.96
C GLY A 27 -0.44 -4.71 19.97
N MET A 28 -1.65 -4.29 19.58
CA MET A 28 -2.64 -3.65 20.46
C MET A 28 -3.48 -4.65 21.25
N SER A 29 -3.51 -5.92 20.84
CA SER A 29 -4.28 -6.96 21.53
C SER A 29 -3.57 -7.42 22.79
N GLU A 30 -4.35 -7.87 23.79
CA GLU A 30 -3.83 -8.45 25.04
C GLU A 30 -3.07 -9.78 24.81
N LEU A 31 -3.17 -10.37 23.61
CA LEU A 31 -2.54 -11.64 23.25
C LEU A 31 -1.04 -11.51 23.04
N VAL A 32 -0.57 -10.39 22.48
CA VAL A 32 0.86 -10.10 22.27
C VAL A 32 1.10 -8.57 22.39
N PRO A 33 1.00 -8.01 23.61
CA PRO A 33 1.21 -6.58 23.80
C PRO A 33 2.67 -6.23 23.52
N GLY A 34 2.90 -5.39 22.51
CA GLY A 34 4.24 -5.03 22.08
C GLY A 34 4.25 -3.71 21.33
N TRP A 35 4.77 -2.65 21.97
CA TRP A 35 4.89 -1.33 21.36
C TRP A 35 5.70 -1.37 20.04
N GLU A 36 6.74 -2.20 19.98
CA GLU A 36 7.49 -2.42 18.74
C GLU A 36 6.64 -3.04 17.62
N LEU A 37 5.72 -3.95 17.96
CA LEU A 37 4.85 -4.61 16.97
C LEU A 37 3.87 -3.59 16.38
N ILE A 38 3.32 -2.72 17.22
CA ILE A 38 2.45 -1.62 16.80
C ILE A 38 3.22 -0.69 15.87
N GLN A 39 4.41 -0.23 16.27
CA GLN A 39 5.21 0.68 15.45
C GLN A 39 5.58 0.07 14.09
N ARG A 40 6.03 -1.19 14.07
CA ARG A 40 6.37 -1.89 12.82
C ARG A 40 5.14 -2.08 11.93
N GLY A 41 4.01 -2.49 12.51
CA GLY A 41 2.75 -2.63 11.79
C GLY A 41 2.29 -1.33 11.15
N VAL A 42 2.29 -0.23 11.92
CA VAL A 42 1.96 1.11 11.42
C VAL A 42 2.90 1.55 10.30
N LEU A 43 4.20 1.32 10.45
CA LEU A 43 5.19 1.72 9.44
C LEU A 43 4.99 0.95 8.12
N VAL A 44 4.72 -0.36 8.20
CA VAL A 44 4.37 -1.19 7.03
C VAL A 44 3.06 -0.73 6.40
N THR A 45 2.05 -0.37 7.21
CA THR A 45 0.79 0.18 6.70
C THR A 45 1.00 1.46 5.92
N VAL A 46 1.73 2.41 6.50
CA VAL A 46 2.03 3.70 5.85
C VAL A 46 2.81 3.48 4.56
N ALA A 47 3.83 2.62 4.57
CA ALA A 47 4.58 2.30 3.35
C ALA A 47 3.69 1.67 2.26
N GLY A 48 2.79 0.75 2.63
CA GLY A 48 1.83 0.14 1.71
C GLY A 48 0.85 1.16 1.12
N LEU A 49 0.32 2.07 1.94
CA LEU A 49 -0.55 3.15 1.49
C LEU A 49 0.17 4.11 0.52
N VAL A 50 1.42 4.47 0.81
CA VAL A 50 2.24 5.30 -0.08
C VAL A 50 2.46 4.59 -1.42
N ALA A 51 2.84 3.31 -1.40
CA ALA A 51 3.02 2.53 -2.62
C ALA A 51 1.73 2.43 -3.45
N LEU A 52 0.58 2.28 -2.77
CA LEU A 52 -0.74 2.25 -3.42
C LEU A 52 -1.08 3.58 -4.07
N VAL A 53 -0.91 4.71 -3.36
CA VAL A 53 -1.15 6.05 -3.90
C VAL A 53 -0.24 6.32 -5.11
N VAL A 54 1.06 6.03 -5.00
CA VAL A 54 2.02 6.20 -6.10
C VAL A 54 1.64 5.31 -7.29
N GLY A 55 1.27 4.05 -7.04
CA GLY A 55 0.81 3.13 -8.09
C GLY A 55 -0.44 3.64 -8.80
N VAL A 56 -1.43 4.17 -8.07
CA VAL A 56 -2.64 4.76 -8.67
C VAL A 56 -2.30 5.99 -9.52
N LEU A 57 -1.44 6.88 -9.04
CA LEU A 57 -1.03 8.07 -9.78
C LEU A 57 -0.28 7.71 -11.06
N LEU A 58 0.65 6.74 -11.00
CA LEU A 58 1.35 6.23 -12.17
C LEU A 58 0.39 5.57 -13.16
N TYR A 59 -0.55 4.75 -12.66
CA TYR A 59 -1.53 4.09 -13.52
C TYR A 59 -2.36 5.11 -14.29
N ARG A 60 -2.87 6.14 -13.61
CA ARG A 60 -3.62 7.24 -14.25
C ARG A 60 -2.77 7.97 -15.28
N GLY A 61 -1.57 8.41 -14.91
CA GLY A 61 -0.66 9.09 -15.83
C GLY A 61 -0.33 8.28 -17.08
N THR A 62 -0.24 6.96 -16.97
CA THR A 62 -0.01 6.09 -18.13
C THR A 62 -1.26 5.83 -18.99
N ASN A 63 -2.47 5.83 -18.42
CA ASN A 63 -3.70 5.59 -19.18
C ASN A 63 -4.30 6.89 -19.77
N ASP A 64 -4.15 8.02 -19.09
CA ASP A 64 -4.64 9.31 -19.59
C ASP A 64 -3.85 9.77 -20.83
N ALA A 65 -2.59 9.36 -20.97
CA ALA A 65 -1.77 9.62 -22.16
C ALA A 65 -2.29 8.93 -23.44
N ASP A 66 -2.95 7.77 -23.28
CA ASP A 66 -3.39 6.93 -24.39
C ASP A 66 -4.86 7.16 -24.79
N THR A 67 -5.57 8.07 -24.12
CA THR A 67 -6.99 8.35 -24.39
C THR A 67 -7.11 9.53 -25.37
N PRO A 68 -7.41 9.31 -26.67
CA PRO A 68 -7.62 10.40 -27.60
C PRO A 68 -8.86 11.19 -27.19
N VAL A 69 -8.67 12.48 -26.92
CA VAL A 69 -9.75 13.46 -26.73
C VAL A 69 -10.63 13.41 -27.98
N ARG A 70 -11.86 12.90 -27.84
CA ARG A 70 -12.90 12.94 -28.88
C ARG A 70 -13.59 14.29 -28.90
#